data_AF-A0A2I0HG45-F1
#
_entry.id   AF-A0A2I0HG45-F1
#
_cell.length_a   1.000
_cell.length_b   1.000
_cell.length_c   1.000
_cell.angle_alpha   90.00
_cell.angle_beta   90.00
_cell.angle_gamma   90.00
#
_symmetry.space_group_name_H-M   'P 1'
#
loop_
_entity.id
_entity.type
_entity.pdbx_description
1 polymer ?
#
loop_
_entity_poly.entity_id
_entity_poly.type
_entity_poly.pdbx_seq_one_letter_code
_entity_poly.pdbx_strand_id
1 'polypeptide(L)' 'MELRLTWEEAQDLLRPPPSVGPSIVTIEGHDFEEYD' A
#
# COMPACT_ATOMS: atom_id res chain seq x y z
N MET A 1 -21.75 -11.63 -4.54
CA MET A 1 -20.70 -12.45 -3.90
C MET A 1 -19.68 -11.46 -3.35
N GLU A 2 -19.31 -11.56 -2.08
CA GLU A 2 -18.40 -10.62 -1.42
C GLU A 2 -17.04 -11.29 -1.21
N LEU A 3 -15.96 -10.56 -1.52
CA LEU A 3 -14.60 -11.01 -1.26
C LEU A 3 -14.29 -10.83 0.24
N ARG A 4 -13.91 -11.91 0.91
CA ARG A 4 -13.35 -11.89 2.26
C ARG A 4 -11.84 -11.98 2.15
N LEU A 5 -11.19 -10.84 2.29
CA LEU A 5 -9.74 -10.72 2.28
C LEU A 5 -9.29 -10.09 3.59
N THR A 6 -8.09 -10.44 4.04
CA THR A 6 -7.43 -9.66 5.09
C THR A 6 -6.97 -8.32 4.52
N TRP A 7 -6.59 -7.42 5.42
CA TRP A 7 -6.07 -6.12 5.01
C TRP A 7 -4.76 -6.26 4.22
N GLU A 8 -3.90 -7.18 4.65
CA GLU A 8 -2.62 -7.48 4.01
C GLU A 8 -2.83 -8.05 2.59
N GLU A 9 -3.79 -8.96 2.41
CA GLU A 9 -4.12 -9.52 1.10
C GLU A 9 -4.69 -8.46 0.15
N ALA A 10 -5.50 -7.53 0.67
CA ALA A 10 -6.04 -6.43 -0.12
C ALA A 10 -4.96 -5.41 -0.53
N GLN A 11 -4.00 -5.11 0.35
CA GLN A 11 -2.85 -4.26 0.01
C GLN A 11 -2.05 -4.84 -1.15
N ASP A 12 -1.82 -6.15 -1.14
CA ASP A 12 -1.07 -6.82 -2.20
C ASP A 12 -1.72 -6.69 -3.58
N LEU A 13 -3.04 -6.78 -3.65
CA LEU A 13 -3.80 -6.63 -4.89
C LEU A 13 -3.82 -5.19 -5.42
N LEU A 14 -3.70 -4.21 -4.52
CA LEU A 14 -3.74 -2.79 -4.85
C LEU A 14 -2.35 -2.17 -4.97
N ARG A 15 -1.28 -2.97 -4.88
CA ARG A 15 0.08 -2.45 -5.06
C ARG A 15 0.25 -1.88 -6.47
N PRO A 16 0.89 -0.71 -6.58
CA PRO A 16 1.19 -0.11 -7.88
C PRO A 16 2.21 -0.96 -8.67
N PRO A 17 2.38 -0.68 -9.97
CA PRO A 17 3.31 -1.42 -10.81
C PRO A 17 4.73 -1.45 -10.21
N PRO A 18 5.48 -2.57 -10.33
CA PRO A 18 6.83 -2.70 -9.75
C PRO A 18 7.84 -1.66 -10.27
N SER A 19 7.53 -0.99 -11.38
CA SER A 19 8.34 0.09 -11.94
C SER A 19 8.25 1.40 -11.16
N VAL A 20 7.27 1.54 -10.26
CA VAL A 20 7.10 2.70 -9.39
C VAL A 20 7.61 2.31 -8.01
N GLY A 21 8.75 2.90 -7.61
CA GLY A 21 9.29 2.71 -6.27
C GLY A 21 8.57 3.61 -5.25
N PRO A 22 8.43 3.18 -4.00
CA PRO A 22 7.81 4.02 -2.97
C PRO A 22 8.72 5.18 -2.57
N SER A 23 8.10 6.29 -2.19
CA SER A 23 8.68 7.33 -1.34
C SER A 23 8.19 7.12 0.09
N ILE A 24 9.03 7.43 1.09
CA ILE A 24 8.61 7.37 2.49
C ILE A 24 8.14 8.75 2.94
N VAL A 25 6.92 8.82 3.47
CA VAL A 25 6.34 10.02 4.07
C VAL A 25 6.06 9.78 5.54
N THR A 26 6.41 10.73 6.39
CA THR A 26 6.15 10.65 7.83
C THR A 26 4.95 11.52 8.20
N ILE A 27 3.91 10.92 8.76
CA ILE A 27 2.69 11.59 9.23
C ILE A 27 2.50 11.28 10.71
N GLU A 28 2.43 12.31 11.56
CA GLU A 28 2.29 12.16 13.02
C GLU A 28 3.33 11.20 13.64
N GLY A 29 4.57 11.22 13.13
CA GLY A 29 5.66 10.37 13.60
C GLY A 29 5.61 8.91 13.14
N HIS A 30 4.70 8.57 12.23
CA HIS A 30 4.59 7.25 11.61
C HIS A 30 4.99 7.31 10.14
N ASP A 31 5.77 6.33 9.70
CA ASP A 31 6.24 6.25 8.32
C ASP A 31 5.28 5.45 7.45
N PHE A 32 5.02 5.97 6.25
CA PHE A 32 4.16 5.37 5.25
C PHE A 32 4.87 5.33 3.89
N GLU A 33 4.60 4.28 3.13
CA GLU A 33 4.96 4.21 1.72
C GLU A 33 3.93 4.97 0.88
N GLU A 34 4.38 5.99 0.17
CA GLU A 34 3.61 6.74 -0.83
C GLU A 34 4.11 6.36 -2.23
N TYR A 35 3.19 6.22 -3.17
CA TYR A 35 3.48 5.87 -4.55
C TYR A 35 2.82 6.89 -5.47
N ASP A 36 3.56 7.38 -6.48
CA ASP A 36 3.11 8.37 -7.48
C ASP A 36 2.13 7.79 -8.53
#